data_AF-A0A812RBG8-F1
#
_entry.id   AF-A0A812RBG8-F1
#
_cell.length_a   1.000
_cell.length_b   1.000
_cell.length_c   1.000
_cell.angle_alpha   90.00
_cell.angle_beta   90.00
_cell.angle_gamma   90.00
#
_symmetry.space_group_name_H-M   'P 1'
#
loop_
_entity.id
_entity.type
_entity.pdbx_description
1 polymer ?
#
loop_
_entity_poly.entity_id
_entity_poly.type
_entity_poly.pdbx_seq_one_letter_code
_entity_poly.pdbx_strand_id
1 'polypeptide(L)'
;MQKILRELDDGAKESCWAWYIFPTEKAGMCDFDETRITAENAKDLCDPEINASAGHWQQCLQEICRLLEERNAIPPDSHVLPRIDHGRVHWFIKFWQSYEHSPRWMQEAPDA
;
A
#
# COMPACT_ATOMS: atom_id res chain seq x y z
N MET A 1 11.46 -3.70 -1.86
CA MET A 1 10.90 -2.85 -0.77
C MET A 1 11.84 -1.74 -0.30
N GLN A 2 13.14 -1.97 -0.12
CA GLN A 2 14.08 -0.95 0.40
C GLN A 2 14.09 0.39 -0.39
N LYS A 3 13.93 0.37 -1.71
CA LYS A 3 13.82 1.60 -2.52
C LYS A 3 12.54 2.39 -2.23
N ILE A 4 11.43 1.70 -1.97
CA ILE A 4 10.14 2.32 -1.65
C ILE A 4 10.24 3.02 -0.30
N LEU A 5 10.77 2.32 0.71
CA LEU A 5 10.98 2.90 2.04
C LEU A 5 11.86 4.16 2.00
N ARG A 6 12.87 4.20 1.12
CA ARG A 6 13.68 5.41 0.91
C ARG A 6 12.88 6.57 0.33
N GLU A 7 12.06 6.33 -0.69
CA GLU A 7 11.19 7.39 -1.25
C GLU A 7 10.16 7.88 -0.21
N LEU A 8 9.67 6.99 0.66
CA LEU A 8 8.79 7.36 1.76
C LEU A 8 9.53 8.17 2.85
N ASP A 9 10.80 7.87 3.11
CA ASP A 9 11.66 8.70 3.99
C ASP A 9 11.87 10.11 3.41
N ASP A 10 12.01 10.22 2.08
CA ASP A 10 12.01 11.49 1.35
C ASP A 10 10.61 12.17 1.33
N GLY A 11 9.58 11.46 1.82
CA GLY A 11 8.24 11.95 2.11
C GLY A 11 7.20 11.76 1.02
N ALA A 12 7.58 11.32 -0.18
CA ALA A 12 6.64 11.19 -1.30
C ALA A 12 7.04 10.09 -2.28
N LYS A 13 6.04 9.51 -2.94
CA LYS A 13 6.24 8.56 -4.02
C LYS A 13 6.78 9.26 -5.27
N GLU A 14 7.92 8.79 -5.76
CA GLU A 14 8.58 9.32 -6.96
C GLU A 14 8.63 8.31 -8.12
N SER A 15 8.68 7.00 -7.83
CA SER A 15 8.83 5.96 -8.87
C SER A 15 7.64 5.00 -9.00
N CYS A 16 7.70 4.10 -9.98
CA CYS A 16 6.58 3.26 -10.41
C CYS A 16 6.35 2.03 -9.52
N TRP A 17 6.01 2.21 -8.24
CA TRP A 17 5.87 1.09 -7.29
C TRP A 17 4.49 0.88 -6.66
N ALA A 18 3.48 1.71 -6.98
CA ALA A 18 2.15 1.63 -6.35
C ALA A 18 1.47 0.26 -6.47
N TRP A 19 1.79 -0.51 -7.51
CA TRP A 19 1.34 -1.86 -7.82
C TRP A 19 1.71 -2.88 -6.74
N TYR A 20 2.94 -2.79 -6.24
CA TYR A 20 3.49 -3.69 -5.22
C TYR A 20 2.99 -3.36 -3.81
N ILE A 21 2.57 -2.11 -3.58
CA ILE A 21 2.07 -1.65 -2.28
C ILE A 21 0.54 -1.72 -2.22
N PHE A 22 -0.13 -1.38 -3.31
CA PHE A 22 -1.58 -1.38 -3.46
C PHE A 22 -2.02 -2.35 -4.56
N PRO A 23 -1.74 -3.66 -4.43
CA PRO A 23 -2.22 -4.63 -5.40
C PRO A 23 -3.75 -4.67 -5.38
N THR A 24 -4.34 -4.85 -6.55
CA THR A 24 -5.78 -4.90 -6.74
C THR A 24 -6.13 -6.11 -7.60
N GLU A 25 -7.41 -6.43 -7.74
CA GLU A 25 -7.85 -7.52 -8.63
C GLU A 25 -7.57 -7.28 -10.12
N LYS A 26 -7.17 -6.05 -10.47
CA LYS A 26 -6.74 -5.66 -11.81
C LYS A 26 -5.25 -5.31 -11.84
N ALA A 27 -4.50 -5.96 -12.73
CA ALA A 27 -3.14 -5.53 -13.08
C ALA A 27 -3.24 -4.17 -13.78
N GLY A 28 -2.30 -3.25 -13.52
CA GLY A 28 -2.36 -1.97 -14.23
C GLY A 28 -1.63 -2.00 -15.59
N MET A 29 -1.45 -0.82 -16.19
CA MET A 29 -0.85 -0.67 -17.53
C MET A 29 0.70 -0.73 -17.61
N CYS A 30 1.40 -0.56 -16.51
CA CYS A 30 2.87 -0.55 -16.38
C CYS A 30 3.31 -1.55 -15.28
N ASP A 31 2.49 -2.57 -15.07
CA ASP A 31 2.73 -3.68 -14.15
C ASP A 31 3.60 -4.69 -14.87
N PHE A 32 4.91 -4.66 -14.68
CA PHE A 32 5.77 -5.65 -15.35
C PHE A 32 5.57 -7.06 -14.77
N ASP A 33 5.14 -7.15 -13.51
CA ASP A 33 5.00 -8.40 -12.78
C ASP A 33 3.52 -8.85 -12.65
N GLU A 34 2.60 -8.13 -13.31
CA GLU A 34 1.16 -8.38 -13.27
C GLU A 34 0.63 -8.64 -11.85
N THR A 35 0.98 -7.77 -10.88
CA THR A 35 0.79 -7.91 -9.43
C THR A 35 -0.67 -7.85 -8.96
N ARG A 36 -1.60 -8.39 -9.73
CA ARG A 36 -2.99 -8.52 -9.32
C ARG A 36 -3.14 -9.58 -8.24
N ILE A 37 -4.06 -9.34 -7.32
CA ILE A 37 -4.45 -10.29 -6.28
C ILE A 37 -5.85 -10.82 -6.52
N THR A 38 -6.17 -11.95 -5.92
CA THR A 38 -7.50 -12.54 -5.80
C THR A 38 -7.74 -12.88 -4.34
N ALA A 39 -8.99 -13.19 -3.96
CA ALA A 39 -9.28 -13.68 -2.61
C ALA A 39 -8.48 -14.96 -2.26
N GLU A 40 -8.07 -15.76 -3.25
CA GLU A 40 -7.33 -17.00 -3.03
C GLU A 40 -5.87 -16.76 -2.63
N ASN A 41 -5.21 -15.77 -3.25
CA ASN A 41 -3.79 -15.49 -3.07
C ASN A 41 -3.49 -14.28 -2.17
N ALA A 42 -4.49 -13.48 -1.81
CA ALA A 42 -4.28 -12.28 -0.99
C ALA A 42 -3.70 -12.61 0.39
N LYS A 43 -4.06 -13.75 0.99
CA LYS A 43 -3.49 -14.18 2.29
C LYS A 43 -1.96 -14.37 2.21
N ASP A 44 -1.44 -14.83 1.07
CA ASP A 44 -0.01 -15.13 0.89
C ASP A 44 0.82 -13.85 0.93
N LEU A 45 0.23 -12.71 0.56
CA LEU A 45 0.88 -11.40 0.65
C LEU A 45 1.18 -11.01 2.10
N CYS A 46 0.31 -11.40 3.03
CA CYS A 46 0.38 -11.07 4.45
C CYS A 46 1.17 -12.09 5.27
N ASP A 47 1.46 -13.27 4.71
CA ASP A 47 2.07 -14.38 5.42
C ASP A 47 3.61 -14.30 5.35
N PRO A 48 4.33 -14.09 6.47
CA PRO A 48 5.80 -14.02 6.47
C PRO A 48 6.48 -15.34 6.11
N GLU A 49 5.80 -16.48 6.26
CA GLU A 49 6.34 -17.80 5.89
C GLU A 49 6.33 -17.99 4.37
N ILE A 50 5.38 -17.36 3.67
CA ILE A 50 5.23 -17.45 2.20
C ILE A 50 5.92 -16.26 1.52
N ASN A 51 5.74 -15.07 2.07
CA ASN A 51 6.25 -13.81 1.55
C ASN A 51 7.21 -13.15 2.53
N ALA A 52 8.52 -13.32 2.30
CA ALA A 52 9.58 -12.66 3.07
C ALA A 52 9.49 -11.11 3.07
N SER A 53 8.72 -10.52 2.15
CA SER A 53 8.46 -9.07 2.11
C SER A 53 7.21 -8.63 2.88
N ALA A 54 6.45 -9.53 3.50
CA ALA A 54 5.19 -9.19 4.20
C ALA A 54 5.39 -8.10 5.27
N GLY A 55 6.44 -8.21 6.10
CA GLY A 55 6.76 -7.19 7.10
C GLY A 55 7.16 -5.84 6.50
N HIS A 56 7.90 -5.84 5.39
CA HIS A 56 8.26 -4.61 4.68
C HIS A 56 7.05 -3.95 4.02
N TRP A 57 6.11 -4.75 3.52
CA TRP A 57 4.88 -4.26 2.90
C TRP A 57 3.97 -3.59 3.93
N GLN A 58 3.78 -4.22 5.11
CA GLN A 58 3.13 -3.59 6.25
C GLN A 58 3.80 -2.26 6.63
N GLN A 59 5.13 -2.24 6.75
CA GLN A 59 5.88 -1.04 7.09
C GLN A 59 5.66 0.08 6.07
N CYS A 60 5.69 -0.21 4.76
CA CYS A 60 5.44 0.79 3.72
C CYS A 60 4.03 1.41 3.86
N LEU A 61 3.01 0.59 4.13
CA LEU A 61 1.64 1.06 4.32
C LEU A 61 1.50 1.95 5.56
N GLN A 62 2.15 1.57 6.67
CA GLN A 62 2.18 2.36 7.90
C GLN A 62 2.89 3.70 7.72
N GLU A 63 4.03 3.72 7.02
CA GLU A 63 4.74 4.96 6.70
C GLU A 63 3.91 5.89 5.80
N ILE A 64 3.19 5.34 4.82
CA ILE A 64 2.28 6.14 3.99
C ILE A 64 1.17 6.75 4.84
N CYS A 65 0.57 5.99 5.78
CA CYS A 65 -0.42 6.54 6.70
C CYS A 65 0.16 7.67 7.56
N ARG A 66 1.33 7.45 8.18
CA ARG A 66 2.04 8.47 8.98
C ARG A 66 2.27 9.75 8.17
N LEU A 67 2.80 9.63 6.94
CA LEU A 67 3.04 10.78 6.07
C LEU A 67 1.74 11.51 5.70
N LEU A 68 0.66 10.79 5.44
CA LEU A 68 -0.65 11.37 5.13
C LEU A 68 -1.23 12.13 6.35
N GLU A 69 -1.08 11.58 7.54
CA GLU A 69 -1.49 12.21 8.80
C GLU A 69 -0.67 13.47 9.10
N GLU A 70 0.65 13.41 8.94
CA GLU A 70 1.55 14.56 9.10
C GLU A 70 1.27 15.65 8.06
N ARG A 71 0.98 15.27 6.81
CA ARG A 71 0.74 16.23 5.72
C ARG A 71 -0.68 16.78 5.67
N ASN A 72 -1.65 16.19 6.37
CA ASN A 72 -2.94 16.86 6.61
C ASN A 72 -2.76 18.20 7.36
N ALA A 73 -1.56 18.49 7.89
CA ALA A 73 -1.17 19.78 8.47
C ALA A 73 -0.48 20.76 7.48
N ILE A 74 -0.28 20.42 6.20
CA ILE A 74 0.57 21.13 5.21
C ILE A 74 -0.24 21.46 3.92
N PRO A 75 0.12 22.52 3.14
CA PRO A 75 -0.58 22.97 1.94
C PRO A 75 -0.98 21.90 0.91
N PRO A 76 -2.08 22.15 0.16
CA PRO A 76 -2.80 21.19 -0.70
C PRO A 76 -2.00 20.59 -1.86
N ASP A 77 -0.81 21.12 -2.15
CA ASP A 77 0.00 20.73 -3.30
C ASP A 77 1.06 19.66 -2.97
N SER A 78 1.21 19.30 -1.68
CA SER A 78 2.18 18.30 -1.21
C SER A 78 1.55 16.91 -1.10
N HIS A 79 1.52 16.16 -2.20
CA HIS A 79 0.92 14.83 -2.21
C HIS A 79 1.95 13.73 -1.84
N VAL A 80 1.64 12.90 -0.84
CA VAL A 80 2.43 11.68 -0.54
C VAL A 80 2.35 10.69 -1.70
N LEU A 81 1.15 10.57 -2.28
CA LEU A 81 0.85 9.74 -3.44
C LEU A 81 0.30 10.62 -4.56
N PRO A 82 0.78 10.47 -5.81
CA PRO A 82 0.26 11.25 -6.92
C PRO A 82 -1.20 10.87 -7.22
N ARG A 83 -1.99 11.83 -7.71
CA ARG A 83 -3.42 11.65 -8.01
C ARG A 83 -3.73 10.44 -8.89
N ILE A 84 -2.82 10.06 -9.79
CA ILE A 84 -2.97 8.90 -10.67
C ILE A 84 -3.09 7.58 -9.91
N ASP A 85 -2.51 7.48 -8.71
CA ASP A 85 -2.54 6.27 -7.88
C ASP A 85 -3.77 6.20 -6.97
N HIS A 86 -4.55 7.30 -6.82
CA HIS A 86 -5.69 7.35 -5.89
C HIS A 86 -6.76 6.29 -6.21
N GLY A 87 -7.01 6.04 -7.50
CA GLY A 87 -7.96 4.98 -7.90
C GLY A 87 -7.49 3.60 -7.43
N ARG A 88 -6.18 3.33 -7.51
CA ARG A 88 -5.59 2.07 -7.03
C ARG A 88 -5.71 1.95 -5.52
N VAL A 89 -5.41 3.01 -4.78
CA VAL A 89 -5.59 3.06 -3.31
C VAL A 89 -7.06 2.82 -2.93
N HIS A 90 -8.00 3.43 -3.64
CA HIS A 90 -9.44 3.23 -3.38
C HIS A 90 -9.85 1.76 -3.52
N TRP A 91 -9.47 1.11 -4.62
CA TRP A 91 -9.82 -0.30 -4.85
C TRP A 91 -9.08 -1.25 -3.93
N PHE A 92 -7.83 -0.92 -3.58
CA PHE A 92 -7.07 -1.62 -2.54
C PHE A 92 -7.83 -1.61 -1.22
N ILE A 93 -8.18 -0.42 -0.70
CA ILE A 93 -8.90 -0.29 0.58
C ILE A 93 -10.22 -1.08 0.53
N LYS A 94 -10.97 -0.93 -0.55
CA LYS A 94 -12.25 -1.63 -0.71
C LYS A 94 -12.09 -3.15 -0.68
N PHE A 95 -11.07 -3.70 -1.34
CA PHE A 95 -10.77 -5.12 -1.30
C PHE A 95 -10.48 -5.58 0.13
N TRP A 96 -9.49 -4.97 0.79
CA TRP A 96 -9.03 -5.39 2.13
C TRP A 96 -10.05 -5.13 3.24
N GLN A 97 -10.96 -4.17 3.10
CA GLN A 97 -12.08 -4.00 4.03
C GLN A 97 -13.12 -5.12 3.96
N SER A 98 -13.24 -5.79 2.80
CA SER A 98 -14.21 -6.88 2.59
C SER A 98 -13.59 -8.28 2.70
N TYR A 99 -12.27 -8.36 2.76
CA TYR A 99 -11.55 -9.63 2.73
C TYR A 99 -11.51 -10.28 4.13
N GLU A 100 -12.07 -11.49 4.24
CA GLU A 100 -12.24 -12.22 5.51
C GLU A 100 -10.90 -12.50 6.23
N HIS A 101 -9.82 -12.66 5.47
CA HIS A 101 -8.49 -12.95 6.02
C HIS A 101 -7.56 -11.72 6.05
N SER A 102 -8.13 -10.52 6.02
CA SER A 102 -7.33 -9.30 6.21
C SER A 102 -6.58 -9.36 7.53
N PRO A 103 -5.27 -9.03 7.54
CA PRO A 103 -4.49 -9.15 8.76
C PRO A 103 -4.98 -8.12 9.79
N ARG A 104 -4.87 -8.48 11.07
CA ARG A 104 -5.43 -7.69 12.18
C ARG A 104 -4.96 -6.22 12.15
N TRP A 105 -3.69 -5.98 11.84
CA TRP A 105 -3.11 -4.63 11.77
C TRP A 105 -3.71 -3.73 10.67
N MET A 106 -4.42 -4.29 9.67
CA MET A 106 -5.19 -3.49 8.69
C MET A 106 -6.60 -3.14 9.17
N GLN A 107 -7.11 -3.88 10.16
CA GLN A 107 -8.46 -3.71 10.71
C GLN A 107 -8.46 -2.81 11.94
N GLU A 108 -7.31 -2.65 12.58
CA GLU A 108 -7.13 -1.78 13.75
C GLU A 108 -7.08 -0.32 13.31
N ALA A 109 -7.87 0.53 13.98
CA ALA A 109 -7.63 1.97 13.93
C ALA A 109 -6.28 2.25 14.60
N PRO A 110 -5.49 3.24 14.13
CA PRO A 110 -4.28 3.63 14.84
C PRO A 110 -4.64 3.97 16.30
N ASP A 111 -3.88 3.44 17.25
CA ASP A 111 -4.03 3.77 18.67
C ASP A 111 -3.95 5.29 18.83
N ALA A 112 -5.00 5.89 19.40
CA ALA A 112 -5.16 7.32 19.60
C ALA A 112 -4.25 7.88 20.71
#